data_AF-A0A848IZ44-F1
#
_entry.id   AF-A0A848IZ44-F1
#
_cell.length_a   1.000
_cell.length_b   1.000
_cell.length_c   1.000
_cell.angle_alpha   90.00
_cell.angle_beta   90.00
_cell.angle_gamma   90.00
#
_symmetry.space_group_name_H-M   'P 1'
#
loop_
_entity.id
_entity.type
_entity.pdbx_description
1 polymer ?
#
loop_
_entity_poly.entity_id
_entity_poly.type
_entity_poly.pdbx_seq_one_letter_code
_entity_poly.pdbx_strand_id
1 'polypeptide(L)'
;MIKKLTKYPIAYLMALIVIYSVYDYFEHIGRNGSIFEEHPWYWLQFNIAAILLLILVIVLVKKLIQRIFNKKSLIIEVAAIGIWIILYISILGPLIDKLFWPFDDLYFNFNFGPFIIILIAYFIIRVLINLVVGKNALYSK
;
A
#
# COMPACT_ATOMS: atom_id res chain seq x y z
N MET A 1 -6.46 9.29 -22.29
CA MET A 1 -6.10 8.99 -20.88
C MET A 1 -5.56 7.58 -20.69
N ILE A 2 -6.20 6.55 -21.27
CA ILE A 2 -5.82 5.13 -21.17
C ILE A 2 -4.36 4.84 -21.62
N LYS A 3 -3.88 5.47 -22.70
CA LYS A 3 -2.47 5.33 -23.16
C LYS A 3 -1.40 5.87 -22.20
N LYS A 4 -1.74 6.78 -21.27
CA LYS A 4 -0.80 7.27 -20.23
C LYS A 4 -0.76 6.35 -19.02
N LEU A 5 -1.91 5.75 -18.70
CA LEU A 5 -2.04 4.80 -17.60
C LEU A 5 -1.22 3.51 -17.88
N THR A 6 -1.20 3.01 -19.12
CA THR A 6 -0.37 1.86 -19.52
C THR A 6 1.15 2.08 -19.34
N LYS A 7 1.61 3.35 -19.33
CA LYS A 7 3.02 3.71 -19.18
C LYS A 7 3.51 3.53 -17.73
N TYR A 8 2.65 3.75 -16.74
CA TYR A 8 3.02 3.74 -15.31
C TYR A 8 2.16 2.76 -14.51
N PRO A 9 2.47 1.44 -14.55
CA PRO A 9 1.65 0.43 -13.91
C PRO A 9 1.47 0.62 -12.40
N ILE A 10 2.44 1.24 -11.73
CA ILE A 10 2.37 1.55 -10.30
C ILE A 10 1.30 2.61 -9.99
N ALA A 11 0.95 3.47 -10.96
CA ALA A 11 -0.08 4.47 -10.77
C ALA A 11 -1.47 3.83 -10.59
N TYR A 12 -1.75 2.68 -11.21
CA TYR A 12 -3.00 1.95 -10.98
C TYR A 12 -3.08 1.42 -9.55
N LEU A 13 -1.98 0.87 -9.03
CA LEU A 13 -1.93 0.40 -7.65
C LEU A 13 -2.18 1.56 -6.69
N MET A 14 -1.51 2.69 -6.90
CA MET A 14 -1.70 3.88 -6.07
C MET A 14 -3.13 4.42 -6.15
N ALA A 15 -3.75 4.40 -7.34
CA ALA A 15 -5.14 4.78 -7.49
C ALA A 15 -6.09 3.82 -6.74
N LEU A 16 -5.86 2.51 -6.83
CA LEU A 16 -6.65 1.52 -6.10
C LEU A 16 -6.50 1.68 -4.59
N ILE A 17 -5.29 1.91 -4.09
CA ILE A 17 -5.04 2.18 -2.67
C ILE A 17 -5.81 3.43 -2.24
N VAL A 18 -5.71 4.53 -2.99
CA VAL A 18 -6.41 5.77 -2.64
C VAL A 18 -7.93 5.56 -2.62
N ILE A 19 -8.49 4.87 -3.63
CA ILE A 19 -9.92 4.55 -3.66
C ILE A 19 -10.32 3.69 -2.46
N TYR A 20 -9.53 2.65 -2.16
CA TYR A 20 -9.78 1.79 -1.02
C TYR A 20 -9.70 2.55 0.30
N SER A 21 -8.70 3.42 0.48
CA SER A 21 -8.57 4.23 1.69
C SER A 21 -9.69 5.26 1.85
N VAL A 22 -10.22 5.81 0.75
CA VAL A 22 -11.42 6.67 0.82
C VAL A 22 -12.63 5.86 1.27
N TYR A 23 -12.83 4.67 0.73
CA TYR A 23 -13.88 3.77 1.18
C TYR A 23 -13.72 3.40 2.67
N ASP A 24 -12.52 2.99 3.09
CA ASP A 24 -12.19 2.62 4.46
C ASP A 24 -12.43 3.77 5.44
N TYR A 25 -12.05 4.99 5.04
CA TYR A 25 -12.35 6.20 5.79
C TYR A 25 -13.85 6.36 6.05
N PHE A 26 -14.67 6.34 4.99
CA PHE A 26 -16.12 6.51 5.12
C PHE A 26 -16.79 5.36 5.87
N GLU A 27 -16.29 4.14 5.70
CA GLU A 27 -16.80 2.98 6.39
C GLU A 27 -16.58 3.07 7.91
N HIS A 28 -15.42 3.56 8.36
CA HIS A 28 -15.15 3.74 9.80
C HIS A 28 -15.97 4.88 10.42
N ILE A 29 -16.01 6.06 9.79
CA ILE A 29 -16.75 7.19 10.36
C ILE A 29 -18.27 6.99 10.27
N GLY A 30 -18.75 6.11 9.38
CA GLY A 30 -20.16 5.77 9.25
C GLY A 30 -20.68 4.76 10.27
N ARG A 31 -19.80 4.21 11.14
CA ARG A 31 -20.21 3.30 12.21
C ARG A 31 -20.71 4.09 13.40
N ASN A 32 -22.02 4.07 13.61
CA ASN A 32 -22.68 4.76 14.72
C ASN A 32 -22.09 4.35 16.09
N GLY A 33 -21.75 5.33 16.91
CA GLY A 33 -21.18 5.16 18.25
C GLY A 33 -19.71 4.72 18.25
N SER A 34 -19.02 4.82 17.12
CA SER A 34 -17.59 4.51 17.04
C SER A 34 -16.74 5.75 17.34
N ILE A 35 -15.56 5.53 17.92
CA ILE A 35 -14.58 6.60 18.17
C ILE A 35 -14.10 7.29 16.88
N PHE A 36 -14.24 6.61 15.73
CA PHE A 36 -13.95 7.16 14.41
C PHE A 36 -15.00 8.17 13.96
N GLU A 37 -16.27 7.95 14.29
CA GLU A 37 -17.37 8.89 14.06
C GLU A 37 -17.18 10.16 14.91
N GLU A 38 -16.70 10.02 16.15
CA GLU A 38 -16.45 11.15 17.06
C GLU A 38 -15.25 12.01 16.62
N HIS A 39 -14.24 11.40 15.98
CA HIS A 39 -12.98 12.06 15.61
C HIS A 39 -12.60 11.87 14.13
N PRO A 40 -13.48 12.23 13.17
CA PRO A 40 -13.31 11.91 11.76
C PRO A 40 -12.13 12.64 11.12
N TRP A 41 -11.72 13.79 11.65
CA TRP A 41 -10.60 14.55 11.13
C TRP A 41 -9.24 13.91 11.46
N TYR A 42 -9.09 13.36 12.67
CA TYR A 42 -7.87 12.65 13.06
C TYR A 42 -7.74 11.34 12.28
N TRP A 43 -8.85 10.65 12.04
CA TRP A 43 -8.84 9.44 11.22
C TRP A 43 -8.43 9.73 9.77
N LEU A 44 -8.86 10.88 9.24
CA LEU A 44 -8.44 11.34 7.91
C LEU A 44 -6.94 11.63 7.87
N GLN A 45 -6.40 12.32 8.88
CA GLN A 45 -4.96 12.62 8.98
C GLN A 45 -4.13 11.34 9.08
N PHE A 46 -4.55 10.40 9.95
CA PHE A 46 -3.93 9.07 10.07
C PHE A 46 -3.90 8.35 8.72
N ASN A 47 -5.03 8.31 8.01
CA ASN A 47 -5.14 7.68 6.69
C ASN A 47 -4.21 8.32 5.66
N ILE A 48 -4.20 9.66 5.56
CA ILE A 48 -3.33 10.38 4.63
C ILE A 48 -1.86 10.08 4.95
N ALA A 49 -1.47 10.14 6.23
CA ALA A 49 -0.11 9.85 6.66
C ALA A 49 0.30 8.40 6.30
N ALA A 50 -0.57 7.42 6.55
CA ALA A 50 -0.33 6.02 6.22
C ALA A 50 -0.14 5.79 4.71
N ILE A 51 -0.98 6.40 3.85
CA ILE A 51 -0.87 6.28 2.39
C ILE A 51 0.41 6.95 1.88
N LEU A 52 0.73 8.16 2.36
CA LEU A 52 1.95 8.84 1.96
C LEU A 52 3.19 8.04 2.36
N LEU A 53 3.17 7.43 3.55
CA LEU A 53 4.26 6.59 4.02
C LEU A 53 4.40 5.30 3.20
N LEU A 54 3.28 4.65 2.85
CA LEU A 54 3.24 3.53 1.92
C LEU A 54 3.92 3.87 0.59
N ILE A 55 3.52 4.97 -0.04
CA ILE A 55 4.09 5.43 -1.31
C ILE A 55 5.59 5.65 -1.17
N LEU A 56 6.00 6.38 -0.12
CA LEU A 56 7.39 6.72 0.14
C LEU A 56 8.24 5.46 0.32
N VAL A 57 7.86 4.56 1.23
CA VAL A 57 8.62 3.36 1.57
C VAL A 57 8.71 2.43 0.37
N ILE A 58 7.61 2.14 -0.33
CA ILE A 58 7.63 1.28 -1.52
C ILE A 58 8.59 1.84 -2.57
N VAL A 59 8.53 3.15 -2.86
CA VAL A 59 9.40 3.78 -3.86
C VAL A 59 10.87 3.72 -3.42
N LEU A 60 11.18 4.01 -2.16
CA LEU A 60 12.54 3.99 -1.63
C LEU A 60 13.12 2.58 -1.62
N VAL A 61 12.41 1.61 -1.05
CA VAL A 61 12.84 0.21 -0.97
C VAL A 61 13.03 -0.37 -2.37
N LYS A 62 12.09 -0.12 -3.28
CA LYS A 62 12.22 -0.53 -4.68
C LYS A 62 13.46 0.06 -5.32
N LYS A 63 13.70 1.38 -5.19
CA LYS A 63 14.90 2.03 -5.78
C LYS A 63 16.19 1.45 -5.20
N LEU A 64 16.23 1.19 -3.90
CA LEU A 64 17.38 0.62 -3.21
C LEU A 64 17.68 -0.80 -3.70
N ILE A 65 16.68 -1.68 -3.74
CA ILE A 65 16.83 -3.06 -4.24
C ILE A 65 17.23 -3.05 -5.73
N GLN A 66 16.58 -2.21 -6.55
CA GLN A 66 16.95 -2.10 -7.98
C GLN A 66 18.39 -1.64 -8.18
N ARG A 67 18.90 -0.75 -7.32
CA ARG A 67 20.30 -0.30 -7.37
C ARG A 67 21.27 -1.43 -7.00
N ILE A 68 20.92 -2.25 -6.01
CA ILE A 68 21.76 -3.39 -5.58
C ILE A 68 21.82 -4.48 -6.65
N PHE A 69 20.68 -4.86 -7.24
CA PHE A 69 20.61 -5.97 -8.19
C PHE A 69 20.77 -5.55 -9.66
N ASN A 70 20.86 -4.25 -9.93
CA ASN A 70 20.92 -3.65 -11.28
C ASN A 70 19.87 -4.19 -12.26
N LYS A 71 18.68 -4.53 -11.75
CA LYS A 71 17.59 -5.13 -12.52
C LYS A 71 16.28 -4.51 -12.12
N LYS A 72 15.37 -4.39 -13.09
CA LYS A 72 13.96 -4.05 -12.83
C LYS A 72 13.17 -5.34 -12.94
N SER A 73 12.54 -5.76 -11.84
CA SER A 73 11.70 -6.95 -11.80
C SER A 73 10.39 -6.68 -11.05
N LEU A 74 9.33 -7.36 -11.45
CA LEU A 74 8.08 -7.41 -10.69
C LEU A 74 8.33 -8.00 -9.29
N ILE A 75 9.24 -8.97 -9.17
CA ILE A 75 9.60 -9.59 -7.87
C ILE A 75 10.11 -8.52 -6.90
N ILE A 76 10.87 -7.53 -7.38
CA ILE A 76 11.36 -6.42 -6.55
C ILE A 76 10.21 -5.53 -6.09
N GLU A 77 9.19 -5.32 -6.93
CA GLU A 77 7.98 -4.58 -6.52
C GLU A 77 7.22 -5.32 -5.42
N VAL A 78 7.03 -6.63 -5.58
CA VAL A 78 6.37 -7.48 -4.57
C VAL A 78 7.16 -7.49 -3.26
N ALA A 79 8.48 -7.62 -3.33
CA ALA A 79 9.35 -7.56 -2.15
C ALA A 79 9.26 -6.20 -1.44
N ALA A 80 9.20 -5.10 -2.17
CA ALA A 80 9.05 -3.76 -1.59
C ALA A 80 7.71 -3.60 -0.85
N ILE A 81 6.62 -4.15 -1.40
CA ILE A 81 5.31 -4.18 -0.72
C ILE A 81 5.40 -5.04 0.54
N GLY A 82 6.00 -6.23 0.46
CA GLY A 82 6.16 -7.12 1.62
C GLY A 82 6.95 -6.47 2.75
N ILE A 83 8.07 -5.81 2.42
CA ILE A 83 8.87 -5.04 3.36
C ILE A 83 8.04 -3.91 3.98
N TRP A 84 7.25 -3.19 3.19
CA TRP A 84 6.37 -2.15 3.73
C TRP A 84 5.35 -2.73 4.72
N ILE A 85 4.66 -3.82 4.40
CA ILE A 85 3.66 -4.41 5.31
C ILE A 85 4.29 -4.77 6.65
N ILE A 86 5.46 -5.43 6.62
CA ILE A 86 6.18 -5.81 7.84
C ILE A 86 6.60 -4.57 8.63
N LEU A 87 7.21 -3.58 7.98
CA LEU A 87 7.62 -2.34 8.64
C LEU A 87 6.43 -1.56 9.20
N TYR A 88 5.31 -1.53 8.49
CA TYR A 88 4.11 -0.84 8.90
C TYR A 88 3.49 -1.48 10.13
N ILE A 89 3.29 -2.78 10.13
CA ILE A 89 2.69 -3.47 11.29
C ILE A 89 3.61 -3.38 12.51
N SER A 90 4.93 -3.55 12.34
CA SER A 90 5.84 -3.65 13.47
C SER A 90 6.27 -2.31 14.06
N ILE A 91 6.38 -1.25 13.24
CA ILE A 91 7.04 0.01 13.66
C ILE A 91 6.25 1.22 13.19
N LEU A 92 6.00 1.36 11.89
CA LEU A 92 5.53 2.62 11.33
C LEU A 92 4.06 2.91 11.64
N GLY A 93 3.22 1.88 11.66
CA GLY A 93 1.81 1.95 12.06
C GLY A 93 1.68 2.42 13.51
N PRO A 94 2.29 1.71 14.48
CA PRO A 94 2.32 2.16 15.88
C PRO A 94 2.91 3.56 16.08
N LEU A 95 3.88 3.96 15.24
CA LEU A 95 4.44 5.31 15.28
C LEU A 95 3.44 6.36 14.78
N ILE A 96 2.77 6.12 13.65
CA ILE A 96 1.74 7.01 13.12
C ILE A 96 0.56 7.11 14.09
N ASP A 97 0.17 5.99 14.70
CA ASP A 97 -0.89 5.91 15.71
C ASP A 97 -0.64 6.91 16.85
N LYS A 98 0.54 6.82 17.48
CA LYS A 98 0.96 7.76 18.53
C LYS A 98 1.00 9.23 18.10
N LEU A 99 1.20 9.52 16.81
CA LEU A 99 1.33 10.88 16.29
C LEU A 99 -0.02 11.49 15.86
N PHE A 100 -0.93 10.67 15.34
CA PHE A 100 -2.14 11.14 14.65
C PHE A 100 -3.44 10.58 15.24
N TRP A 101 -3.39 9.66 16.20
CA TRP A 101 -4.56 9.02 16.80
C TRP A 101 -4.44 8.91 18.34
N PRO A 102 -4.71 10.00 19.08
CA PRO A 102 -4.50 10.05 20.54
C PRO A 102 -5.67 9.46 21.36
N PHE A 103 -6.65 8.80 20.74
CA PHE A 103 -7.93 8.48 21.39
C PHE A 103 -8.05 7.03 21.85
N ASP A 104 -7.42 6.09 21.15
CA ASP A 104 -7.41 4.67 21.49
C ASP A 104 -6.18 4.00 20.87
N ASP A 105 -5.79 2.83 21.36
CA ASP A 105 -4.67 2.07 20.81
C ASP A 105 -5.14 1.23 19.61
N LEU A 106 -4.62 1.55 18.42
CA LEU A 106 -4.90 0.73 17.24
C LEU A 106 -4.14 -0.59 17.29
N TYR A 107 -4.81 -1.69 16.96
CA TYR A 107 -4.22 -3.02 16.95
C TYR A 107 -3.48 -3.31 15.64
N PHE A 108 -2.15 -3.36 15.72
CA PHE A 108 -1.27 -3.76 14.62
C PHE A 108 -0.77 -5.20 14.83
N ASN A 109 -1.54 -6.20 14.41
CA ASN A 109 -1.14 -7.60 14.51
C ASN A 109 -0.75 -8.19 13.14
N PHE A 110 0.42 -8.82 13.07
CA PHE A 110 0.87 -9.49 11.86
C PHE A 110 0.16 -10.83 11.70
N ASN A 111 -0.64 -10.94 10.64
CA ASN A 111 -1.24 -12.20 10.22
C ASN A 111 -0.63 -12.67 8.91
N PHE A 112 -0.01 -13.86 8.93
CA PHE A 112 0.69 -14.42 7.77
C PHE A 112 -0.23 -14.68 6.57
N GLY A 113 -1.46 -15.15 6.81
CA GLY A 113 -2.44 -15.44 5.75
C GLY A 113 -2.76 -14.21 4.89
N PRO A 114 -3.33 -13.13 5.45
CA PRO A 114 -3.58 -11.88 4.73
C PRO A 114 -2.34 -11.30 4.06
N PHE A 115 -1.18 -11.36 4.73
CA PHE A 115 0.09 -10.91 4.17
C PHE A 115 0.41 -11.62 2.83
N ILE A 116 0.36 -12.96 2.82
CA ILE A 116 0.63 -13.73 1.60
C ILE A 116 -0.44 -13.50 0.54
N ILE A 117 -1.73 -13.43 0.92
CA ILE A 117 -2.84 -13.18 0.00
C ILE A 117 -2.64 -11.85 -0.74
N ILE A 118 -2.29 -10.78 -0.03
CA ILE A 118 -2.05 -9.46 -0.63
C ILE A 118 -0.91 -9.52 -1.65
N LEU A 119 0.21 -10.18 -1.31
CA LEU A 119 1.36 -10.29 -2.19
C LEU A 119 1.05 -11.12 -3.45
N ILE A 120 0.35 -12.25 -3.30
CA ILE A 120 -0.04 -13.10 -4.42
C ILE A 120 -1.06 -12.37 -5.32
N ALA A 121 -2.09 -11.77 -4.72
CA ALA A 121 -3.10 -11.02 -5.47
C ALA A 121 -2.46 -9.89 -6.27
N TYR A 122 -1.57 -9.12 -5.64
CA TYR A 122 -0.81 -8.07 -6.31
C TYR A 122 0.02 -8.62 -7.47
N PHE A 123 0.76 -9.71 -7.24
CA PHE A 123 1.57 -10.35 -8.28
C PHE A 123 0.74 -10.79 -9.48
N ILE A 124 -0.38 -11.51 -9.25
CA ILE A 124 -1.27 -11.99 -10.32
C ILE A 124 -1.86 -10.82 -11.11
N ILE A 125 -2.42 -9.83 -10.42
CA ILE A 125 -3.01 -8.63 -11.06
C ILE A 125 -1.96 -7.94 -11.93
N ARG A 126 -0.73 -7.79 -11.43
CA ARG A 126 0.34 -7.13 -12.18
C ARG A 126 0.80 -7.93 -13.39
N VAL A 127 0.89 -9.25 -13.29
CA VAL A 127 1.18 -10.13 -14.43
C VAL A 127 0.11 -9.95 -15.51
N LEU A 128 -1.17 -10.02 -15.15
CA LEU A 128 -2.28 -9.83 -16.10
C LEU A 128 -2.22 -8.45 -16.78
N ILE A 129 -2.00 -7.37 -16.01
CA ILE A 129 -1.83 -6.02 -16.56
C ILE A 129 -0.63 -5.97 -17.53
N ASN A 130 0.51 -6.57 -17.16
CA ASN A 130 1.70 -6.56 -18.02
C ASN A 130 1.42 -7.28 -19.35
N LEU A 131 0.74 -8.43 -19.31
CA LEU A 131 0.35 -9.18 -20.50
C LEU A 131 -0.60 -8.39 -21.41
N VAL A 132 -1.65 -7.78 -20.85
CA VAL A 132 -2.61 -6.95 -21.61
C VAL A 132 -1.94 -5.74 -22.27
N VAL A 133 -0.93 -5.16 -21.62
CA VAL A 133 -0.19 -4.00 -22.13
C VAL A 133 0.95 -4.41 -23.08
N GLY A 134 1.21 -5.71 -23.27
CA GLY A 134 2.29 -6.20 -24.13
C GLY A 134 3.69 -5.99 -23.54
N LYS A 135 3.81 -5.92 -22.21
CA LYS A 135 5.10 -5.83 -21.47
C LYS A 135 5.54 -7.21 -21.00
N ASN A 136 6.85 -7.36 -20.73
CA ASN A 136 7.39 -8.55 -20.08
C ASN A 136 6.69 -8.80 -18.73
N ALA A 137 6.21 -10.02 -18.53
CA ALA A 137 5.36 -10.37 -17.39
C ALA A 137 6.04 -10.16 -16.03
N LEU A 138 7.31 -10.54 -15.89
CA LEU A 138 8.06 -10.53 -14.62
C LEU A 138 9.16 -9.46 -14.54
N TYR A 139 9.35 -8.69 -15.62
CA TYR A 139 10.46 -7.78 -15.91
C TYR A 139 11.84 -8.42 -15.59
N SER A 140 12.49 -9.04 -16.56
CA SER A 140 13.29 -8.39 -17.60
C SER A 140 13.30 -9.21 -18.91
N LYS A 141 13.42 -8.54 -20.07
CA LYS A 141 14.72 -8.36 -20.72
C LYS A 141 15.07 -6.88 -20.58
#